data_AF-A0A957HID4-F1
#
_entry.id   AF-A0A957HID4-F1
#
_cell.length_a   1.000
_cell.length_b   1.000
_cell.length_c   1.000
_cell.angle_alpha   90.00
_cell.angle_beta   90.00
_cell.angle_gamma   90.00
#
_symmetry.space_group_name_H-M   'P 1'
#
loop_
_entity.id
_entity.type
_entity.pdbx_description
1 polymer ?
#
loop_
_entity_poly.entity_id
_entity_poly.type
_entity_poly.pdbx_seq_one_letter_code
_entity_poly.pdbx_strand_id
1 'polypeptide(L)'
;MRGPWQQRSSVWQADLASIVLLILFVLAIFGLDAWLEPQFTPTTLVLTGIIMALVPAAVWLAFFYRRDRLEPEPKALVLQMVILGGLLASAVGLPLVNDLFDVPAWLNGSPAWAQLLGGFLIVGMAQEFLKYTAVRFTVYQSAEFDESIDGIIYTTAVAIGYAVVLNINFVVSSGGVDLGSGAIRMVLTTLAQASFAGVVGYFLGRQKFEQRPFWWMPLGLTIAAALNSLFSFLRGTLSQGSLGTVNNWVGLALAAVLAGAITWLLSRSIQHDLAVHGGD
;
A
#
# COMPACT_ATOMS: atom_id res chain seq x y z
N MET A 1 -9.94 27.87 17.51
CA MET A 1 -10.53 26.91 16.56
C MET A 1 -9.76 27.04 15.27
N ARG A 2 -8.94 26.05 14.95
CA ARG A 2 -8.17 26.03 13.69
C ARG A 2 -9.13 25.53 12.61
N GLY A 3 -9.29 26.27 11.52
CA GLY A 3 -10.25 25.89 10.47
C GLY A 3 -9.89 24.56 9.80
N PRO A 4 -10.83 23.93 9.06
CA PRO A 4 -10.66 22.62 8.42
C PRO A 4 -9.41 22.52 7.52
N TRP A 5 -8.86 23.66 7.09
CA TRP A 5 -7.61 23.79 6.34
C TRP A 5 -6.34 23.32 7.09
N GLN A 6 -6.27 23.48 8.41
CA GLN A 6 -5.09 23.08 9.20
C GLN A 6 -5.07 21.57 9.50
N GLN A 7 -6.22 20.89 9.54
CA GLN A 7 -6.31 19.43 9.64
C GLN A 7 -5.85 18.74 8.35
N ARG A 8 -6.27 19.22 7.18
CA ARG A 8 -6.00 18.59 5.87
C ARG A 8 -4.53 18.59 5.48
N SER A 9 -3.77 19.63 5.81
CA SER A 9 -2.31 19.66 5.58
C SER A 9 -1.53 18.69 6.48
N SER A 10 -2.09 18.28 7.62
CA SER A 10 -1.41 17.41 8.58
C SER A 10 -1.32 15.95 8.12
N VAL A 11 -2.34 15.46 7.38
CA VAL A 11 -2.36 14.10 6.80
C VAL A 11 -1.32 13.95 5.70
N TRP A 12 -1.13 14.96 4.85
CA TRP A 12 -0.12 14.94 3.79
C TRP A 12 1.31 15.04 4.34
N GLN A 13 1.51 15.87 5.36
CA GLN A 13 2.78 15.89 6.10
C GLN A 13 3.02 14.55 6.80
N ALA A 14 1.96 13.85 7.19
CA ALA A 14 2.06 12.56 7.83
C ALA A 14 2.51 11.46 6.89
N ASP A 15 1.93 11.43 5.69
CA ASP A 15 2.32 10.47 4.67
C ASP A 15 3.78 10.67 4.24
N LEU A 16 4.20 11.91 3.96
CA LEU A 16 5.59 12.24 3.64
C LEU A 16 6.56 11.89 4.77
N ALA A 17 6.20 12.18 6.02
CA ALA A 17 7.03 11.82 7.17
C ALA A 17 7.13 10.30 7.35
N SER A 18 6.05 9.56 7.06
CA SER A 18 6.06 8.09 7.10
C SER A 18 6.99 7.52 6.03
N ILE A 19 6.97 8.07 4.80
CA ILE A 19 7.89 7.69 3.72
C ILE A 19 9.34 7.92 4.14
N VAL A 20 9.66 9.11 4.69
CA VAL A 20 11.01 9.42 5.16
C VAL A 20 11.44 8.45 6.27
N LEU A 21 10.57 8.15 7.22
CA LEU A 21 10.89 7.22 8.32
C LEU A 21 11.13 5.79 7.82
N LEU A 22 10.38 5.34 6.82
CA LEU A 22 10.59 4.04 6.19
C LEU A 22 11.91 3.99 5.40
N ILE A 23 12.29 5.08 4.74
CA ILE A 23 13.61 5.20 4.09
C ILE A 23 14.73 5.15 5.15
N LEU A 24 14.60 5.88 6.26
CA LEU A 24 15.55 5.84 7.37
C LEU A 24 15.65 4.44 7.99
N PHE A 25 14.53 3.73 8.12
CA PHE A 25 14.52 2.34 8.56
C PHE A 25 15.32 1.44 7.61
N VAL A 26 15.11 1.56 6.29
CA VAL A 26 15.89 0.81 5.30
C VAL A 26 17.39 1.12 5.45
N LEU A 27 17.76 2.40 5.53
CA LEU A 27 19.16 2.81 5.69
C LEU A 27 19.79 2.25 6.98
N ALA A 28 19.03 2.25 8.08
CA ALA A 28 19.48 1.68 9.34
C ALA A 28 19.71 0.16 9.24
N ILE A 29 18.80 -0.57 8.59
CA ILE A 29 18.96 -2.01 8.39
C ILE A 29 20.16 -2.31 7.49
N PHE A 30 20.38 -1.55 6.42
CA PHE A 30 21.59 -1.69 5.60
C PHE A 30 22.87 -1.43 6.38
N GLY A 31 22.87 -0.38 7.23
CA GLY A 31 24.01 -0.08 8.09
C GLY A 31 24.29 -1.20 9.09
N LEU A 32 23.24 -1.79 9.67
CA LEU A 32 23.36 -2.94 10.60
C LEU A 32 23.84 -4.19 9.89
N ASP A 33 23.31 -4.50 8.70
CA ASP A 33 23.70 -5.66 7.89
C ASP A 33 25.18 -5.59 7.50
N ALA A 34 25.64 -4.41 7.06
CA ALA A 34 27.03 -4.16 6.72
C ALA A 34 27.98 -4.15 7.94
N TRP A 35 27.48 -3.80 9.13
CA TRP A 35 28.30 -3.71 10.34
C TRP A 35 28.41 -5.03 11.10
N LEU A 36 27.31 -5.80 11.16
CA LEU A 36 27.24 -7.02 11.96
C LEU A 36 27.58 -8.27 11.15
N GLU A 37 27.54 -8.21 9.81
CA GLU A 37 27.68 -9.35 8.89
C GLU A 37 27.04 -10.63 9.45
N PRO A 38 25.76 -10.57 9.86
CA PRO A 38 25.14 -11.61 10.65
C PRO A 38 25.03 -12.93 9.87
N GLN A 39 25.53 -14.01 10.46
CA GLN A 39 25.38 -15.34 9.90
C GLN A 39 24.01 -15.91 10.24
N PHE A 40 23.08 -15.84 9.28
CA PHE A 40 21.76 -16.40 9.47
C PHE A 40 21.66 -17.86 9.03
N THR A 41 21.01 -18.65 9.86
CA THR A 41 20.40 -19.92 9.46
C THR A 41 19.12 -19.68 8.66
N PRO A 42 18.65 -20.64 7.84
CA PRO A 42 17.39 -20.51 7.09
C PRO A 42 16.20 -20.14 7.99
N THR A 43 16.09 -20.77 9.17
CA THR A 43 15.03 -20.47 10.14
C THR A 43 15.10 -19.02 10.63
N THR A 44 16.30 -18.52 10.92
CA THR A 44 16.46 -17.14 11.38
C THR A 44 16.14 -16.12 10.28
N LEU A 45 16.43 -16.40 9.00
CA LEU A 45 16.05 -15.54 7.88
C LEU A 45 14.51 -15.41 7.73
N VAL A 46 13.80 -16.52 7.94
CA VAL A 46 12.33 -16.49 7.92
C VAL A 46 11.78 -15.67 9.09
N LEU A 47 12.28 -15.89 10.31
CA LEU A 47 11.82 -15.19 11.50
C LEU A 47 12.09 -13.68 11.42
N THR A 48 13.31 -13.27 11.05
CA THR A 48 13.65 -11.86 10.88
C THR A 48 12.84 -11.23 9.75
N GLY A 49 12.65 -11.94 8.63
CA GLY A 49 11.79 -11.50 7.52
C GLY A 49 10.35 -11.23 7.94
N ILE A 50 9.75 -12.12 8.76
CA ILE A 50 8.38 -11.94 9.28
C ILE A 50 8.31 -10.71 10.20
N ILE A 51 9.29 -10.53 11.09
CA ILE A 51 9.34 -9.34 11.96
C ILE A 51 9.46 -8.06 11.11
N MET A 52 10.34 -8.06 10.11
CA MET A 52 10.51 -6.92 9.20
C MET A 52 9.23 -6.62 8.40
N ALA A 53 8.45 -7.63 8.03
CA ALA A 53 7.18 -7.45 7.31
C ALA A 53 6.15 -6.64 8.12
N LEU A 54 6.24 -6.65 9.45
CA LEU A 54 5.37 -5.89 10.35
C LEU A 54 5.81 -4.44 10.55
N VAL A 55 7.09 -4.13 10.32
CA VAL A 55 7.65 -2.80 10.62
C VAL A 55 6.96 -1.68 9.84
N PRO A 56 6.74 -1.78 8.52
CA PRO A 56 6.09 -0.70 7.78
C PRO A 56 4.68 -0.39 8.30
N ALA A 57 3.91 -1.43 8.65
CA ALA A 57 2.57 -1.28 9.23
C ALA A 57 2.61 -0.62 10.60
N ALA A 58 3.55 -1.05 11.46
CA ALA A 58 3.73 -0.46 12.79
C ALA A 58 4.16 1.01 12.72
N VAL A 59 5.06 1.35 11.79
CA VAL A 59 5.49 2.74 11.55
C VAL A 59 4.31 3.61 11.12
N TRP A 60 3.52 3.15 10.15
CA TRP A 60 2.36 3.90 9.68
C TRP A 60 1.32 4.09 10.79
N LEU A 61 0.96 3.03 11.51
CA LEU A 61 0.00 3.09 12.63
C LEU A 61 0.48 4.02 13.75
N ALA A 62 1.75 3.92 14.14
CA ALA A 62 2.33 4.78 15.17
C ALA A 62 2.31 6.25 14.77
N PHE A 63 2.55 6.55 13.49
CA PHE A 63 2.52 7.91 12.99
C PHE A 63 1.10 8.47 12.90
N PHE A 64 0.18 7.68 12.34
CA PHE A 64 -1.25 7.97 12.29
C PHE A 64 -1.78 8.32 13.70
N TYR A 65 -1.53 7.45 14.68
CA TYR A 65 -1.98 7.67 16.07
C TYR A 65 -1.35 8.87 16.79
N ARG A 66 -0.14 9.31 16.40
CA ARG A 66 0.52 10.46 17.03
C ARG A 66 0.05 11.80 16.47
N ARG A 67 -0.30 11.85 15.19
CA ARG A 67 -0.76 13.09 14.53
C ARG A 67 -2.24 13.33 14.69
N ASP A 68 -3.01 12.28 14.89
CA ASP A 68 -4.45 12.34 15.05
C ASP A 68 -4.86 12.78 16.48
N ARG A 69 -4.46 14.01 16.83
CA ARG A 69 -4.60 14.60 18.18
C ARG A 69 -5.77 15.57 18.31
N LEU A 70 -6.41 15.95 17.21
CA LEU A 70 -7.42 17.02 17.17
C LEU A 70 -8.84 16.47 16.93
N GLU A 71 -9.01 15.45 16.09
CA GLU A 71 -10.25 14.70 15.87
C GLU A 71 -9.91 13.22 15.70
N PRO A 72 -9.63 12.49 16.80
CA PRO A 72 -9.13 11.13 16.71
C PRO A 72 -10.17 10.20 16.08
N GLU A 73 -9.86 9.69 14.89
CA GLU A 73 -10.52 8.53 14.32
C GLU A 73 -10.51 7.39 15.35
N PRO A 74 -11.53 6.53 15.40
CA PRO A 74 -11.54 5.45 16.37
C PRO A 74 -10.36 4.53 16.07
N LYS A 75 -9.31 4.62 16.91
CA LYS A 75 -8.06 3.85 16.73
C LYS A 75 -8.31 2.35 16.59
N ALA A 76 -9.35 1.88 17.29
CA ALA A 76 -9.85 0.51 17.19
C ALA A 76 -10.40 0.19 15.79
N LEU A 77 -11.13 1.10 15.15
CA LEU A 77 -11.67 0.91 13.82
C LEU A 77 -10.55 0.87 12.76
N VAL A 78 -9.58 1.79 12.82
CA VAL A 78 -8.41 1.77 11.93
C VAL A 78 -7.64 0.46 12.08
N LEU A 79 -7.42 -0.01 13.31
CA LEU A 79 -6.78 -1.30 13.57
C LEU A 79 -7.61 -2.48 13.04
N GLN A 80 -8.94 -2.45 13.21
CA GLN A 80 -9.84 -3.45 12.63
C GLN A 80 -9.72 -3.49 11.11
N MET A 81 -9.59 -2.34 10.45
CA MET A 81 -9.39 -2.26 9.01
C MET A 81 -8.04 -2.84 8.57
N VAL A 82 -6.96 -2.62 9.32
CA VAL A 82 -5.67 -3.30 9.09
C VAL A 82 -5.83 -4.82 9.23
N ILE A 83 -6.46 -5.29 10.31
CA ILE A 83 -6.66 -6.73 10.53
C ILE A 83 -7.51 -7.34 9.40
N LEU A 84 -8.61 -6.69 9.03
CA LEU A 84 -9.50 -7.12 7.95
C LEU A 84 -8.76 -7.20 6.61
N GLY A 85 -7.90 -6.22 6.30
CA GLY A 85 -7.08 -6.25 5.10
C GLY A 85 -6.12 -7.43 5.05
N GLY A 86 -5.48 -7.75 6.17
CA GLY A 86 -4.67 -8.95 6.30
C GLY A 86 -5.50 -10.22 6.10
N LEU A 87 -6.65 -10.33 6.77
CA LEU A 87 -7.54 -11.49 6.63
C LEU A 87 -8.02 -11.69 5.20
N LEU A 88 -8.42 -10.62 4.50
CA LEU A 88 -8.84 -10.69 3.10
C LEU A 88 -7.70 -11.10 2.18
N ALA A 89 -6.48 -10.59 2.44
CA ALA A 89 -5.30 -11.02 1.70
C ALA A 89 -5.03 -12.52 1.88
N SER A 90 -5.06 -13.02 3.12
CA SER A 90 -4.74 -14.42 3.41
C SER A 90 -5.85 -15.40 3.01
N ALA A 91 -7.12 -15.03 3.23
CA ALA A 91 -8.25 -15.94 3.06
C ALA A 91 -8.83 -15.93 1.63
N VAL A 92 -8.68 -14.82 0.91
CA VAL A 92 -9.28 -14.66 -0.43
C VAL A 92 -8.23 -14.28 -1.45
N GLY A 93 -7.44 -13.24 -1.20
CA GLY A 93 -6.50 -12.67 -2.16
C GLY A 93 -5.45 -13.66 -2.65
N LEU A 94 -4.65 -14.21 -1.73
CA LEU A 94 -3.58 -15.16 -2.04
C LEU A 94 -4.15 -16.47 -2.63
N PRO A 95 -5.18 -17.12 -2.07
CA PRO A 95 -5.75 -18.32 -2.67
C PRO A 95 -6.33 -18.07 -4.07
N LEU A 96 -6.97 -16.93 -4.29
CA LEU A 96 -7.50 -16.59 -5.61
C LEU A 96 -6.38 -16.46 -6.65
N VAL A 97 -5.29 -15.76 -6.31
CA VAL A 97 -4.16 -15.54 -7.23
C VAL A 97 -3.31 -16.80 -7.43
N ASN A 98 -3.00 -17.52 -6.34
CA ASN A 98 -2.04 -18.62 -6.37
C ASN A 98 -2.68 -19.97 -6.64
N ASP A 99 -3.90 -20.23 -6.14
CA ASP A 99 -4.49 -21.57 -6.18
C ASP A 99 -5.60 -21.66 -7.24
N LEU A 100 -6.47 -20.65 -7.34
CA LEU A 100 -7.58 -20.66 -8.29
C LEU A 100 -7.13 -20.32 -9.72
N PHE A 101 -6.41 -19.20 -9.87
CA PHE A 101 -5.93 -18.74 -11.17
C PHE A 101 -4.51 -19.22 -11.51
N ASP A 102 -3.80 -19.80 -10.54
CA ASP A 102 -2.41 -20.27 -10.66
C ASP A 102 -1.52 -19.27 -11.44
N VAL A 103 -1.66 -17.99 -11.09
CA VAL A 103 -0.98 -16.88 -11.78
C VAL A 103 0.53 -17.12 -11.89
N PRO A 104 1.24 -17.59 -10.84
CA PRO A 104 2.67 -17.85 -10.95
C PRO A 104 3.04 -18.89 -12.02
N ALA A 105 2.20 -19.88 -12.33
CA ALA A 105 2.55 -20.93 -13.28
C ALA A 105 2.61 -20.44 -14.74
N TRP A 106 1.76 -19.50 -15.13
CA TRP A 106 1.68 -19.03 -16.51
C TRP A 106 2.18 -17.59 -16.70
N LEU A 107 2.15 -16.75 -15.67
CA LEU A 107 2.64 -15.37 -15.79
C LEU A 107 4.17 -15.32 -15.79
N ASN A 108 4.83 -16.24 -15.09
CA ASN A 108 6.28 -16.36 -15.09
C ASN A 108 6.79 -16.84 -16.46
N GLY A 109 7.65 -16.04 -17.11
CA GLY A 109 8.18 -16.34 -18.45
C GLY A 109 7.25 -15.96 -19.61
N SER A 110 6.06 -15.44 -19.33
CA SER A 110 5.16 -14.89 -20.35
C SER A 110 5.74 -13.61 -20.99
N PRO A 111 5.35 -13.25 -22.23
CA PRO A 111 5.71 -11.97 -22.84
C PRO A 111 5.26 -10.77 -21.99
N ALA A 112 5.97 -9.64 -22.11
CA ALA A 112 5.70 -8.43 -21.31
C ALA A 112 4.23 -7.97 -21.37
N TRP A 113 3.60 -8.02 -22.55
CA TRP A 113 2.20 -7.65 -22.71
C TRP A 113 1.25 -8.57 -21.90
N ALA A 114 1.57 -9.87 -21.83
CA ALA A 114 0.77 -10.85 -21.10
C ALA A 114 0.99 -10.71 -19.58
N GLN A 115 2.21 -10.39 -19.15
CA GLN A 115 2.50 -10.06 -17.76
C GLN A 115 1.70 -8.83 -17.29
N LEU A 116 1.65 -7.79 -18.11
CA LEU A 116 0.90 -6.56 -17.82
C LEU A 116 -0.61 -6.79 -17.82
N LEU A 117 -1.16 -7.45 -18.84
CA LEU A 117 -2.60 -7.70 -18.94
C LEU A 117 -3.09 -8.71 -17.89
N GLY A 118 -2.37 -9.83 -17.71
CA GLY A 118 -2.70 -10.84 -16.70
C GLY A 118 -2.56 -10.30 -15.29
N GLY A 119 -1.46 -9.57 -15.02
CA GLY A 119 -1.25 -8.86 -13.76
C GLY A 119 -2.33 -7.82 -13.49
N PHE A 120 -2.82 -7.11 -14.52
CA PHE A 120 -3.88 -6.12 -14.37
C PHE A 120 -5.25 -6.76 -14.11
N LEU A 121 -5.68 -7.68 -14.98
CA LEU A 121 -7.02 -8.24 -14.97
C LEU A 121 -7.28 -9.18 -13.78
N ILE A 122 -6.23 -9.85 -13.29
CA ILE A 122 -6.38 -10.83 -12.22
C ILE A 122 -5.80 -10.27 -10.93
N VAL A 123 -4.50 -9.99 -10.88
CA VAL A 123 -3.82 -9.62 -9.63
C VAL A 123 -4.26 -8.23 -9.14
N GLY A 124 -4.10 -7.20 -9.97
CA GLY A 124 -4.41 -5.82 -9.63
C GLY A 124 -5.90 -5.65 -9.35
N MET A 125 -6.77 -6.12 -10.25
CA MET A 125 -8.22 -6.05 -10.04
C MET A 125 -8.67 -6.78 -8.78
N ALA A 126 -8.20 -8.01 -8.52
CA ALA A 126 -8.59 -8.72 -7.32
C ALA A 126 -8.13 -8.02 -6.04
N GLN A 127 -6.86 -7.58 -5.99
CA GLN A 127 -6.31 -6.90 -4.82
C GLN A 127 -7.04 -5.59 -4.51
N GLU A 128 -7.20 -4.72 -5.50
CA GLU A 128 -7.84 -3.43 -5.29
C GLU A 128 -9.34 -3.56 -5.04
N PHE A 129 -10.01 -4.53 -5.68
CA PHE A 129 -11.41 -4.82 -5.41
C PHE A 129 -11.63 -5.32 -3.99
N LEU A 130 -10.79 -6.21 -3.47
CA LEU A 130 -10.90 -6.69 -2.08
C LEU A 130 -10.72 -5.56 -1.06
N LYS A 131 -9.83 -4.59 -1.31
CA LYS A 131 -9.68 -3.43 -0.43
C LYS A 131 -10.89 -2.51 -0.49
N TYR A 132 -11.40 -2.27 -1.69
CA TYR A 132 -12.64 -1.52 -1.89
C TYR A 132 -13.82 -2.18 -1.14
N THR A 133 -14.03 -3.49 -1.29
CA THR A 133 -15.14 -4.18 -0.63
C THR A 133 -15.00 -4.18 0.88
N ALA A 134 -13.76 -4.31 1.40
CA ALA A 134 -13.49 -4.18 2.82
C ALA A 134 -14.09 -2.88 3.38
N VAL A 135 -13.75 -1.74 2.79
CA VAL A 135 -14.24 -0.43 3.25
C VAL A 135 -15.73 -0.26 2.95
N ARG A 136 -16.17 -0.63 1.75
CA ARG A 136 -17.55 -0.47 1.27
C ARG A 136 -18.58 -1.19 2.15
N PHE A 137 -18.22 -2.32 2.73
CA PHE A 137 -19.14 -3.14 3.52
C PHE A 137 -18.93 -3.07 5.04
N THR A 138 -17.94 -2.31 5.53
CA THR A 138 -17.69 -2.19 6.98
C THR A 138 -17.90 -0.77 7.51
N VAL A 139 -17.12 0.18 7.02
CA VAL A 139 -17.09 1.56 7.53
C VAL A 139 -17.84 2.53 6.63
N TYR A 140 -18.13 2.18 5.38
CA TYR A 140 -18.77 3.11 4.44
C TYR A 140 -20.13 3.65 4.91
N GLN A 141 -20.88 2.91 5.73
CA GLN A 141 -22.15 3.36 6.31
C GLN A 141 -22.05 3.77 7.78
N SER A 142 -20.86 3.70 8.39
CA SER A 142 -20.68 4.13 9.77
C SER A 142 -20.73 5.66 9.88
N ALA A 143 -20.99 6.14 11.10
CA ALA A 143 -20.91 7.57 11.43
C ALA A 143 -19.48 8.10 11.37
N GLU A 144 -18.48 7.21 11.51
CA GLU A 144 -17.04 7.52 11.47
C GLU A 144 -16.51 7.74 10.06
N PHE A 145 -17.34 7.54 9.03
CA PHE A 145 -17.01 7.92 7.66
C PHE A 145 -17.85 9.14 7.34
N ASP A 146 -17.42 10.31 7.78
CA ASP A 146 -18.13 11.58 7.67
C ASP A 146 -17.44 12.57 6.71
N GLU A 147 -16.22 12.27 6.28
CA GLU A 147 -15.48 13.03 5.28
C GLU A 147 -14.99 12.18 4.09
N SER A 148 -14.77 12.86 2.95
CA SER A 148 -14.21 12.19 1.75
C SER A 148 -12.79 11.67 1.98
N ILE A 149 -12.04 12.25 2.93
CA ILE A 149 -10.68 11.83 3.25
C ILE A 149 -10.65 10.49 4.00
N ASP A 150 -11.71 10.14 4.71
CA ASP A 150 -11.83 8.87 5.45
C ASP A 150 -11.79 7.68 4.50
N GLY A 151 -12.31 7.87 3.28
CA GLY A 151 -12.15 6.91 2.19
C GLY A 151 -10.68 6.56 1.96
N ILE A 152 -9.79 7.57 1.92
CA ILE A 152 -8.34 7.38 1.76
C ILE A 152 -7.76 6.70 3.01
N ILE A 153 -8.10 7.19 4.21
CA ILE A 153 -7.57 6.68 5.49
C ILE A 153 -7.91 5.21 5.68
N TYR A 154 -9.19 4.84 5.61
CA TYR A 154 -9.65 3.49 5.83
C TYR A 154 -9.18 2.52 4.74
N THR A 155 -9.17 2.95 3.47
CA THR A 155 -8.68 2.06 2.39
C THR A 155 -7.17 1.84 2.52
N THR A 156 -6.42 2.87 2.91
CA THR A 156 -4.97 2.74 3.19
C THR A 156 -4.71 1.81 4.37
N ALA A 157 -5.51 1.89 5.44
CA ALA A 157 -5.41 0.97 6.58
C ALA A 157 -5.61 -0.50 6.14
N VAL A 158 -6.63 -0.79 5.33
CA VAL A 158 -6.84 -2.13 4.75
C VAL A 158 -5.63 -2.55 3.92
N ALA A 159 -5.09 -1.65 3.10
CA ALA A 159 -3.95 -1.95 2.24
C ALA A 159 -2.67 -2.26 3.00
N ILE A 160 -2.46 -1.62 4.15
CA ILE A 160 -1.31 -1.89 5.03
C ILE A 160 -1.38 -3.31 5.59
N GLY A 161 -2.56 -3.71 6.06
CA GLY A 161 -2.79 -5.11 6.48
C GLY A 161 -2.58 -6.10 5.35
N TYR A 162 -3.08 -5.75 4.16
CA TYR A 162 -2.89 -6.55 2.95
C TYR A 162 -1.39 -6.69 2.62
N ALA A 163 -0.62 -5.60 2.69
CA ALA A 163 0.81 -5.57 2.44
C ALA A 163 1.62 -6.41 3.43
N VAL A 164 1.24 -6.43 4.72
CA VAL A 164 1.85 -7.32 5.72
C VAL A 164 1.77 -8.77 5.27
N VAL A 165 0.59 -9.21 4.83
CA VAL A 165 0.39 -10.60 4.38
C VAL A 165 1.15 -10.90 3.08
N LEU A 166 1.19 -9.97 2.12
CA LEU A 166 2.01 -10.12 0.91
C LEU A 166 3.51 -10.23 1.24
N ASN A 167 3.98 -9.47 2.22
CA ASN A 167 5.35 -9.49 2.69
C ASN A 167 5.69 -10.79 3.40
N ILE A 168 4.84 -11.25 4.32
CA ILE A 168 5.00 -12.54 5.01
C ILE A 168 4.97 -13.70 4.00
N ASN A 169 4.01 -13.71 3.08
CA ASN A 169 3.90 -14.76 2.06
C ASN A 169 5.17 -14.87 1.22
N PHE A 170 5.79 -13.75 0.87
CA PHE A 170 7.07 -13.77 0.17
C PHE A 170 8.23 -14.33 0.99
N VAL A 171 8.35 -13.94 2.26
CA VAL A 171 9.42 -14.46 3.14
C VAL A 171 9.31 -15.98 3.24
N VAL A 172 8.09 -16.47 3.46
CA VAL A 172 7.81 -17.90 3.59
C VAL A 172 8.05 -18.63 2.27
N SER A 173 7.55 -18.12 1.14
CA SER A 173 7.72 -18.77 -0.17
C SER A 173 9.15 -18.71 -0.70
N SER A 174 9.95 -17.74 -0.25
CA SER A 174 11.38 -17.63 -0.60
C SER A 174 12.30 -18.43 0.33
N GLY A 175 11.77 -19.02 1.41
CA GLY A 175 12.56 -19.74 2.41
C GLY A 175 13.44 -18.84 3.30
N GLY A 176 13.11 -17.55 3.38
CA GLY A 176 13.90 -16.52 4.06
C GLY A 176 14.28 -15.37 3.13
N VAL A 177 14.74 -14.25 3.70
CA VAL A 177 15.21 -13.08 2.95
C VAL A 177 16.36 -12.42 3.71
N ASP A 178 17.39 -11.95 2.98
CA ASP A 178 18.48 -11.17 3.58
C ASP A 178 17.95 -9.87 4.20
N LEU A 179 18.64 -9.33 5.22
CA LEU A 179 18.14 -8.15 5.93
C LEU A 179 18.01 -6.92 5.03
N GLY A 180 19.08 -6.54 4.33
CA GLY A 180 19.07 -5.35 3.49
C GLY A 180 18.04 -5.44 2.36
N SER A 181 18.12 -6.49 1.55
CA SER A 181 17.21 -6.70 0.41
C SER A 181 15.75 -6.89 0.85
N GLY A 182 15.53 -7.58 1.96
CA GLY A 182 14.22 -7.80 2.58
C GLY A 182 13.60 -6.51 3.08
N ALA A 183 14.36 -5.69 3.82
CA ALA A 183 13.85 -4.42 4.34
C ALA A 183 13.40 -3.47 3.22
N ILE A 184 14.19 -3.33 2.14
CA ILE A 184 13.77 -2.55 0.96
C ILE A 184 12.46 -3.09 0.44
N ARG A 185 12.37 -4.41 0.21
CA ARG A 185 11.20 -5.02 -0.39
C ARG A 185 9.94 -4.84 0.47
N MET A 186 10.04 -4.95 1.79
CA MET A 186 8.87 -4.80 2.67
C MET A 186 8.33 -3.38 2.64
N VAL A 187 9.23 -2.39 2.70
CA VAL A 187 8.88 -0.96 2.60
C VAL A 187 8.29 -0.66 1.23
N LEU A 188 8.95 -1.12 0.18
CA LEU A 188 8.53 -0.96 -1.21
C LEU A 188 7.10 -1.47 -1.43
N THR A 189 6.83 -2.73 -1.08
CA THR A 189 5.50 -3.35 -1.22
C THR A 189 4.45 -2.57 -0.43
N THR A 190 4.77 -2.17 0.80
CA THR A 190 3.82 -1.45 1.65
C THR A 190 3.47 -0.08 1.08
N LEU A 191 4.47 0.69 0.65
CA LEU A 191 4.25 2.02 0.05
C LEU A 191 3.43 1.94 -1.24
N ALA A 192 3.74 0.98 -2.11
CA ALA A 192 2.98 0.78 -3.34
C ALA A 192 1.51 0.43 -3.05
N GLN A 193 1.28 -0.53 -2.16
CA GLN A 193 -0.08 -0.97 -1.78
C GLN A 193 -0.89 0.17 -1.14
N ALA A 194 -0.27 0.95 -0.25
CA ALA A 194 -0.89 2.15 0.33
C ALA A 194 -1.24 3.19 -0.74
N SER A 195 -0.37 3.39 -1.73
CA SER A 195 -0.60 4.36 -2.81
C SER A 195 -1.78 3.98 -3.70
N PHE A 196 -1.87 2.70 -4.12
CA PHE A 196 -2.99 2.22 -4.94
C PHE A 196 -4.31 2.31 -4.17
N ALA A 197 -4.27 1.97 -2.88
CA ALA A 197 -5.41 2.08 -1.99
C ALA A 197 -5.84 3.53 -1.75
N GLY A 198 -4.92 4.48 -1.73
CA GLY A 198 -5.24 5.91 -1.68
C GLY A 198 -6.05 6.35 -2.90
N VAL A 199 -5.74 5.82 -4.09
CA VAL A 199 -6.56 6.05 -5.30
C VAL A 199 -7.96 5.46 -5.12
N VAL A 200 -8.07 4.18 -4.73
CA VAL A 200 -9.37 3.52 -4.48
C VAL A 200 -10.19 4.29 -3.45
N GLY A 201 -9.56 4.67 -2.34
CA GLY A 201 -10.17 5.40 -1.24
C GLY A 201 -10.64 6.80 -1.61
N TYR A 202 -9.88 7.52 -2.45
CA TYR A 202 -10.29 8.80 -2.99
C TYR A 202 -11.57 8.67 -3.84
N PHE A 203 -11.62 7.71 -4.76
CA PHE A 203 -12.81 7.49 -5.58
C PHE A 203 -14.02 7.08 -4.74
N LEU A 204 -13.80 6.22 -3.74
CA LEU A 204 -14.83 5.74 -2.83
C LEU A 204 -15.38 6.86 -1.93
N GLY A 205 -14.51 7.64 -1.30
CA GLY A 205 -14.89 8.75 -0.44
C GLY A 205 -15.73 9.78 -1.18
N ARG A 206 -15.28 10.17 -2.38
CA ARG A 206 -16.04 11.13 -3.20
C ARG A 206 -17.35 10.56 -3.71
N GLN A 207 -17.42 9.28 -4.02
CA GLN A 207 -18.68 8.64 -4.40
C GLN A 207 -19.74 8.75 -3.28
N LYS A 208 -19.33 8.78 -2.01
CA LYS A 208 -20.26 8.89 -0.88
C LYS A 208 -20.85 10.29 -0.72
N PHE A 209 -20.00 11.32 -0.82
CA PHE A 209 -20.38 12.70 -0.49
C PHE A 209 -20.74 13.56 -1.69
N GLU A 210 -20.42 13.11 -2.91
CA GLU A 210 -20.67 13.87 -4.13
C GLU A 210 -21.54 13.07 -5.10
N GLN A 211 -22.33 13.78 -5.90
CA GLN A 211 -23.09 13.17 -6.99
C GLN A 211 -22.16 12.78 -8.13
N ARG A 212 -21.58 11.59 -8.03
CA ARG A 212 -20.69 11.02 -9.06
C ARG A 212 -21.45 10.01 -9.93
N PRO A 213 -21.15 9.95 -11.23
CA PRO A 213 -21.78 9.00 -12.12
C PRO A 213 -21.36 7.57 -11.75
N PHE A 214 -22.15 6.57 -12.13
CA PHE A 214 -21.91 5.19 -11.69
C PHE A 214 -20.57 4.60 -12.17
N TRP A 215 -20.01 5.10 -13.28
CA TRP A 215 -18.69 4.70 -13.82
C TRP A 215 -17.51 5.23 -12.99
N TRP A 216 -17.76 6.13 -12.02
CA TRP A 216 -16.70 6.74 -11.22
C TRP A 216 -15.90 5.71 -10.42
N MET A 217 -16.57 4.83 -9.66
CA MET A 217 -15.88 3.83 -8.86
C MET A 217 -15.17 2.75 -9.72
N PRO A 218 -15.79 2.19 -10.79
CA PRO A 218 -15.08 1.32 -11.73
C PRO A 218 -13.83 1.96 -12.34
N LEU A 219 -13.86 3.26 -12.64
CA LEU A 219 -12.69 3.99 -13.13
C LEU A 219 -11.57 4.02 -12.08
N GLY A 220 -11.89 4.35 -10.82
CA GLY A 220 -10.92 4.34 -9.73
C GLY A 220 -10.25 2.99 -9.51
N LEU A 221 -11.04 1.90 -9.52
CA LEU A 221 -10.52 0.53 -9.45
C LEU A 221 -9.62 0.19 -10.63
N THR A 222 -10.03 0.58 -11.84
CA THR A 222 -9.25 0.35 -13.07
C THR A 222 -7.90 1.06 -13.01
N ILE A 223 -7.87 2.32 -12.58
CA ILE A 223 -6.64 3.09 -12.43
C ILE A 223 -5.73 2.45 -11.38
N ALA A 224 -6.26 2.11 -10.20
CA ALA A 224 -5.49 1.50 -9.13
C ALA A 224 -4.93 0.13 -9.53
N ALA A 225 -5.73 -0.72 -10.19
CA ALA A 225 -5.30 -2.01 -10.69
C ALA A 225 -4.23 -1.89 -11.79
N ALA A 226 -4.36 -0.91 -12.69
CA ALA A 226 -3.37 -0.65 -13.73
C ALA A 226 -2.03 -0.20 -13.13
N LEU A 227 -2.07 0.69 -12.14
CA LEU A 227 -0.89 1.13 -11.39
C LEU A 227 -0.24 -0.04 -10.65
N ASN A 228 -1.03 -0.91 -10.02
CA ASN A 228 -0.55 -2.11 -9.34
C ASN A 228 0.16 -3.08 -10.30
N SER A 229 -0.45 -3.38 -11.44
CA SER A 229 0.15 -4.24 -12.46
C SER A 229 1.43 -3.64 -13.04
N LEU A 230 1.41 -2.35 -13.42
CA LEU A 230 2.57 -1.65 -13.95
C LEU A 230 3.72 -1.66 -12.95
N PHE A 231 3.45 -1.37 -11.68
CA PHE A 231 4.45 -1.38 -10.63
C PHE A 231 5.05 -2.78 -10.43
N SER A 232 4.20 -3.81 -10.39
CA SER A 232 4.64 -5.20 -10.23
C SER A 232 5.51 -5.66 -11.40
N PHE A 233 5.13 -5.28 -12.63
CA PHE A 233 5.91 -5.54 -13.84
C PHE A 233 7.27 -4.83 -13.81
N LEU A 234 7.30 -3.52 -13.56
CA LEU A 234 8.54 -2.74 -13.49
C LEU A 234 9.49 -3.29 -12.41
N ARG A 235 8.96 -3.60 -11.22
CA ARG A 235 9.73 -4.22 -10.14
C ARG A 235 10.30 -5.57 -10.58
N GLY A 236 9.50 -6.40 -11.26
CA GLY A 236 9.93 -7.69 -11.80
C GLY A 236 11.07 -7.54 -12.81
N THR A 237 10.94 -6.64 -13.78
CA THR A 237 11.97 -6.38 -14.81
C THR A 237 13.27 -5.86 -14.19
N LEU A 238 13.17 -4.92 -13.23
CA LEU A 238 14.33 -4.34 -12.55
C LEU A 238 15.06 -5.36 -11.66
N SER A 239 14.34 -6.37 -11.17
CA SER A 239 14.91 -7.45 -10.37
C SER A 239 15.64 -8.52 -11.23
N GLN A 240 15.40 -8.55 -12.55
CA GLN A 240 15.93 -9.59 -13.47
C GLN A 240 17.05 -9.08 -14.43
N GLY A 241 17.59 -7.87 -14.23
CA GLY A 241 18.63 -7.30 -15.10
C GLY A 241 20.01 -8.01 -15.04
N SER A 242 20.66 -8.11 -16.20
CA SER A 242 21.94 -8.83 -16.50
C SER A 242 23.21 -8.35 -15.74
N LEU A 243 23.13 -7.31 -14.92
CA LEU A 243 24.22 -6.88 -14.05
C LEU A 243 23.93 -7.38 -12.64
N GLY A 244 24.54 -8.53 -12.30
CA GLY A 244 24.36 -9.33 -11.08
C GLY A 244 24.64 -8.65 -9.73
N THR A 245 24.00 -7.52 -9.47
CA THR A 245 23.80 -6.92 -8.16
C THR A 245 22.44 -6.23 -8.20
N VAL A 246 21.49 -6.79 -7.45
CA VAL A 246 20.09 -6.39 -7.40
C VAL A 246 19.96 -4.88 -7.19
N ASN A 247 19.45 -4.12 -8.17
CA ASN A 247 19.20 -2.69 -7.99
C ASN A 247 17.88 -2.44 -7.24
N ASN A 248 17.75 -3.06 -6.06
CA ASN A 248 16.65 -2.87 -5.11
C ASN A 248 16.45 -1.38 -4.79
N TRP A 249 17.53 -0.59 -4.84
CA TRP A 249 17.51 0.85 -4.65
C TRP A 249 16.70 1.60 -5.72
N VAL A 250 16.81 1.22 -6.99
CA VAL A 250 15.96 1.79 -8.06
C VAL A 250 14.50 1.42 -7.84
N GLY A 251 14.21 0.19 -7.41
CA GLY A 251 12.86 -0.20 -7.00
C GLY A 251 12.33 0.72 -5.91
N LEU A 252 13.10 0.90 -4.83
CA LEU A 252 12.73 1.77 -3.70
C LEU A 252 12.48 3.21 -4.15
N ALA A 253 13.36 3.75 -5.00
CA ALA A 253 13.20 5.09 -5.56
C ALA A 253 11.91 5.20 -6.38
N LEU A 254 11.59 4.21 -7.22
CA LEU A 254 10.35 4.19 -7.99
C LEU A 254 9.11 4.16 -7.09
N ALA A 255 9.10 3.34 -6.04
CA ALA A 255 7.98 3.32 -5.11
C ALA A 255 7.84 4.62 -4.32
N ALA A 256 8.95 5.22 -3.88
CA ALA A 256 8.93 6.49 -3.18
C ALA A 256 8.44 7.63 -4.09
N VAL A 257 8.88 7.66 -5.35
CA VAL A 257 8.40 8.62 -6.36
C VAL A 257 6.94 8.40 -6.67
N LEU A 258 6.51 7.16 -6.85
CA LEU A 258 5.11 6.81 -7.11
C LEU A 258 4.21 7.22 -5.95
N ALA A 259 4.59 6.88 -4.72
CA ALA A 259 3.88 7.27 -3.51
C ALA A 259 3.80 8.80 -3.41
N GLY A 260 4.95 9.49 -3.49
CA GLY A 260 4.99 10.95 -3.46
C GLY A 260 4.16 11.61 -4.56
N ALA A 261 4.17 11.06 -5.78
CA ALA A 261 3.38 11.57 -6.90
C ALA A 261 1.88 11.36 -6.70
N ILE A 262 1.45 10.19 -6.23
CA ILE A 262 0.04 9.90 -5.93
C ILE A 262 -0.44 10.79 -4.79
N THR A 263 0.31 10.85 -3.70
CA THR A 263 0.03 11.71 -2.55
C THR A 263 -0.08 13.18 -2.98
N TRP A 264 0.84 13.66 -3.81
CA TRP A 264 0.77 15.01 -4.38
C TRP A 264 -0.48 15.21 -5.25
N LEU A 265 -0.77 14.29 -6.17
CA LEU A 265 -1.95 14.37 -7.06
C LEU A 265 -3.26 14.39 -6.27
N LEU A 266 -3.40 13.51 -5.27
CA LEU A 266 -4.57 13.45 -4.40
C LEU A 266 -4.71 14.71 -3.55
N SER A 267 -3.60 15.24 -3.03
CA SER A 267 -3.63 16.50 -2.28
C SER A 267 -4.10 17.67 -3.16
N ARG A 268 -3.64 17.72 -4.41
CA ARG A 268 -3.97 18.79 -5.35
C ARG A 268 -5.41 18.71 -5.82
N SER A 269 -5.92 17.51 -6.10
CA SER A 269 -7.32 17.33 -6.51
C SER A 269 -8.28 17.73 -5.39
N ILE A 270 -8.00 17.33 -4.16
CA ILE A 270 -8.81 17.72 -2.99
C ILE A 270 -8.75 19.24 -2.77
N GLN A 271 -7.58 19.87 -2.85
CA GLN A 271 -7.45 21.33 -2.70
C GLN A 271 -8.18 22.12 -3.78
N HIS A 272 -8.08 21.68 -5.04
CA HIS A 272 -8.74 22.33 -6.16
C HIS A 272 -10.26 22.37 -5.95
N ASP A 273 -10.85 21.26 -5.51
CA ASP A 273 -12.30 21.18 -5.42
C ASP A 273 -12.88 21.91 -4.21
N LEU A 274 -12.10 22.03 -3.14
CA LEU A 274 -12.42 22.92 -2.01
C LEU A 274 -12.37 24.39 -2.41
N ALA A 275 -11.47 24.78 -3.31
CA ALA A 275 -11.43 26.15 -3.83
C ALA A 275 -12.62 26.45 -4.75
N VAL A 276 -13.17 25.43 -5.42
CA VAL A 276 -14.32 25.59 -6.33
C VAL A 276 -15.67 25.53 -5.60
N HIS A 277 -15.81 24.71 -4.54
CA HIS A 277 -17.09 24.47 -3.86
C HIS A 277 -17.15 24.96 -2.40
N GLY A 278 -16.04 25.43 -1.83
CA GLY A 278 -15.97 25.94 -0.44
C GLY A 278 -16.15 27.45 -0.31
N GLY A 279 -16.66 28.12 -1.35
CA GLY A 279 -16.89 29.56 -1.40
C GLY A 279 -18.32 30.01 -1.08
N ASP A 280 -19.22 29.07 -0.78
CA ASP A 280 -20.64 29.32 -0.49
C ASP A 280 -20.95 29.23 1.01
#